data_AF-A0A2N7B3H2-F1
#
_entry.id   AF-A0A2N7B3H2-F1
#
_cell.length_a   1.000
_cell.length_b   1.000
_cell.length_c   1.000
_cell.angle_alpha   90.00
_cell.angle_beta   90.00
_cell.angle_gamma   90.00
#
_symmetry.space_group_name_H-M   'P 1'
#
loop_
_entity.id
_entity.type
_entity.pdbx_description
1 polymer ?
#
loop_
_entity_poly.entity_id
_entity_poly.type
_entity_poly.pdbx_seq_one_letter_code
_entity_poly.pdbx_strand_id
1 'polypeptide(L)'
;MSFTPQSPSFFTRLSRLVRQRFSLEEDQDDASKVIQSISRGVEFKGINLWTLIFAILIASIGLNVNSTSVIIGAMLISPLMGPIMGVGLGVGINDIDLIGRALKNLFIAVSISLLTSTLYFFISPLQTAQSELLARTSPTVWDVFIAFIGGLAGIVAGSRREKVTNVIPGVAIATA
;
A
#
# COMPACT_ATOMS: atom_id res chain seq x y z
N MET A 1 14.56 55.19 -29.50
CA MET A 1 13.36 54.55 -28.93
C MET A 1 12.74 53.68 -29.99
N SER A 2 12.85 52.35 -29.86
CA SER A 2 11.87 51.41 -30.41
C SER A 2 12.13 50.02 -29.82
N PHE A 3 11.41 49.75 -28.73
CA PHE A 3 11.18 48.40 -28.23
C PHE A 3 10.42 47.61 -29.28
N THR A 4 10.91 46.43 -29.65
CA THR A 4 10.10 45.39 -30.32
C THR A 4 10.13 44.13 -29.43
N PRO A 5 8.96 43.60 -29.02
CA PRO A 5 8.90 42.46 -28.12
C PRO A 5 9.15 41.17 -28.91
N GLN A 6 10.15 40.38 -28.52
CA GLN A 6 10.34 39.03 -29.04
C GLN A 6 9.18 38.14 -28.60
N SER A 7 8.46 37.56 -29.58
CA SER A 7 7.39 36.59 -29.35
C SER A 7 7.90 35.38 -28.56
N PRO A 8 7.17 34.86 -27.56
CA PRO A 8 7.60 33.67 -26.82
C PRO A 8 7.58 32.46 -27.76
N SER A 9 8.72 31.79 -27.91
CA SER A 9 8.87 30.62 -28.77
C SER A 9 7.89 29.50 -28.39
N PHE A 10 7.38 28.76 -29.38
CA PHE A 10 6.51 27.59 -29.19
C PHE A 10 7.10 26.59 -28.18
N PHE A 11 8.42 26.41 -28.19
CA PHE A 11 9.16 25.57 -27.24
C PHE A 11 9.03 26.04 -25.79
N THR A 12 9.01 27.35 -25.54
CA THR A 12 8.82 27.89 -24.18
C THR A 12 7.38 27.70 -23.71
N ARG A 13 6.39 27.72 -24.61
CA ARG A 13 4.99 27.42 -24.26
C ARG A 13 4.78 25.94 -23.99
N LEU A 14 5.37 25.07 -24.82
CA LEU A 14 5.30 23.62 -24.65
C LEU A 14 6.03 23.17 -23.38
N SER A 15 7.24 23.67 -23.11
CA SER A 15 7.96 23.33 -21.87
C SER A 15 7.26 23.87 -20.63
N ARG A 16 6.61 25.04 -20.71
CA ARG A 16 5.83 25.61 -19.60
C ARG A 16 4.53 24.83 -19.35
N LEU A 17 3.87 24.33 -20.39
CA LEU A 17 2.70 23.44 -20.29
C LEU A 17 3.07 22.06 -19.70
N VAL A 18 4.18 21.48 -20.15
CA VAL A 18 4.69 20.21 -19.60
C VAL A 18 5.09 20.41 -18.14
N ARG A 19 5.78 21.50 -17.81
CA ARG A 19 6.20 21.79 -16.43
C ARG A 19 5.04 22.13 -15.52
N GLN A 20 3.96 22.77 -16.01
CA GLN A 20 2.72 22.97 -15.24
C GLN A 20 1.97 21.65 -15.00
N ARG A 21 1.89 20.76 -15.99
CA ARG A 21 1.16 19.48 -15.85
C ARG A 21 1.91 18.42 -15.05
N PHE A 22 3.24 18.47 -15.03
CA PHE A 22 4.11 17.55 -14.28
C PHE A 22 4.62 18.12 -12.95
N SER A 23 4.23 19.35 -12.59
CA SER A 23 4.57 19.91 -11.28
C SER A 23 3.79 19.18 -10.19
N LEU A 24 4.49 18.39 -9.38
CA LEU A 24 3.93 17.71 -8.21
C LEU A 24 3.81 18.66 -7.00
N GLU A 25 4.47 19.82 -7.04
CA GLU A 25 4.53 20.79 -5.93
C GLU A 25 3.18 21.44 -5.61
N GLU A 26 2.25 21.51 -6.58
CA GLU A 26 0.93 22.13 -6.36
C GLU A 26 0.00 21.25 -5.49
N ASP A 27 0.12 19.92 -5.62
CA ASP A 27 -0.72 18.92 -4.94
C ASP A 27 -0.05 18.26 -3.71
N GLN A 28 1.24 18.53 -3.48
CA GLN A 28 2.03 17.94 -2.41
C GLN A 28 1.64 18.52 -1.04
N ASP A 29 1.39 17.64 -0.06
CA ASP A 29 1.15 18.04 1.32
C ASP A 29 2.46 18.36 2.05
N ASP A 30 2.39 19.09 3.15
CA ASP A 30 3.57 19.36 3.97
C ASP A 30 4.20 18.04 4.42
N ALA A 31 5.51 17.89 4.22
CA ALA A 31 6.24 16.67 4.59
C ALA A 31 5.96 16.24 6.05
N SER A 32 5.87 17.21 6.96
CA SER A 32 5.54 16.99 8.37
C SER A 32 4.15 16.39 8.57
N LYS A 33 3.15 16.79 7.77
CA LYS A 33 1.79 16.23 7.81
C LYS A 33 1.76 14.82 7.23
N VAL A 34 2.47 14.58 6.14
CA VAL A 34 2.60 13.23 5.54
C VAL A 34 3.21 12.27 6.56
N ILE A 35 4.33 12.65 7.17
CA ILE A 35 5.01 11.86 8.22
C ILE A 35 4.07 11.59 9.39
N GLN A 36 3.40 12.62 9.93
CA GLN A 36 2.47 12.45 11.03
C GLN A 36 1.31 11.51 10.67
N SER A 37 0.83 11.58 9.43
CA SER A 37 -0.30 10.77 8.98
C SER A 37 0.05 9.29 8.83
N ILE A 38 1.24 8.98 8.32
CA ILE A 38 1.74 7.60 8.21
C ILE A 38 2.06 7.06 9.60
N SER A 39 2.74 7.84 10.45
CA SER A 39 3.07 7.44 11.83
C SER A 39 1.82 7.15 12.68
N ARG A 40 0.72 7.89 12.49
CA ARG A 40 -0.57 7.55 13.13
C ARG A 40 -1.16 6.25 12.61
N GLY A 41 -1.01 5.97 11.30
CA GLY A 41 -1.45 4.72 10.68
C GLY A 41 -0.67 3.48 11.14
N VAL A 42 0.51 3.66 11.74
CA VAL A 42 1.28 2.56 12.34
C VAL A 42 0.58 1.97 13.56
N GLU A 43 -0.25 2.74 14.27
CA GLU A 43 -0.91 2.26 15.48
C GLU A 43 -1.91 1.13 15.17
N PHE A 44 -1.52 -0.08 15.58
CA PHE A 44 -2.33 -1.28 15.39
C PHE A 44 -3.04 -1.65 16.70
N LYS A 45 -4.19 -1.02 16.97
CA LYS A 45 -4.98 -1.24 18.20
C LYS A 45 -6.47 -1.35 17.90
N GLY A 46 -7.17 -2.10 18.73
CA GLY A 46 -8.64 -2.16 18.79
C GLY A 46 -9.27 -2.56 17.46
N ILE A 47 -9.82 -1.56 16.75
CA ILE A 47 -10.58 -1.74 15.50
C ILE A 47 -9.73 -2.45 14.44
N ASN A 48 -8.49 -2.01 14.21
CA ASN A 48 -7.62 -2.60 13.18
C ASN A 48 -7.37 -4.09 13.42
N LEU A 49 -7.31 -4.52 14.67
CA LEU A 49 -7.05 -5.90 15.05
C LEU A 49 -8.29 -6.78 14.81
N TRP A 50 -9.49 -6.29 15.15
CA TRP A 50 -10.74 -6.96 14.81
C TRP A 50 -10.96 -7.04 13.29
N THR A 51 -10.72 -5.95 12.57
CA THR A 51 -10.79 -5.93 11.11
C THR A 51 -9.83 -6.94 10.48
N LEU A 52 -8.62 -7.08 11.02
CA LEU A 52 -7.67 -8.10 10.59
C LEU A 52 -8.21 -9.51 10.82
N ILE A 53 -8.77 -9.80 12.01
CA ILE A 53 -9.36 -11.12 12.30
C ILE A 53 -10.46 -11.44 11.28
N PHE A 54 -11.37 -10.49 11.01
CA PHE A 54 -12.41 -10.68 10.00
C PHE A 54 -11.84 -10.87 8.59
N ALA A 55 -10.84 -10.09 8.19
CA ALA A 55 -10.19 -10.25 6.89
C ALA A 55 -9.57 -11.64 6.75
N ILE A 56 -8.91 -12.18 7.78
CA ILE A 56 -8.33 -13.52 7.77
C ILE A 56 -9.39 -14.62 7.70
N LEU A 57 -10.51 -14.46 8.39
CA LEU A 57 -11.64 -15.40 8.28
C LEU A 57 -12.24 -15.38 6.87
N ILE A 58 -12.45 -14.20 6.28
CA ILE A 58 -12.94 -14.05 4.90
C ILE A 58 -11.95 -14.68 3.92
N ALA A 59 -10.65 -14.44 4.08
CA ALA A 59 -9.61 -15.04 3.26
C ALA A 59 -9.60 -16.58 3.38
N SER A 60 -9.75 -17.10 4.60
CA SER A 60 -9.77 -18.56 4.84
C SER A 60 -11.02 -19.22 4.24
N ILE A 61 -12.19 -18.57 4.34
CA ILE A 61 -13.41 -19.00 3.66
C ILE A 61 -13.21 -18.92 2.14
N GLY A 62 -12.65 -17.82 1.62
CA GLY A 62 -12.36 -17.62 0.21
C GLY A 62 -11.46 -18.70 -0.38
N LEU A 63 -10.44 -19.13 0.38
CA LEU A 63 -9.58 -20.26 0.03
C LEU A 63 -10.35 -21.59 0.02
N ASN A 64 -11.29 -21.80 0.94
CA ASN A 64 -12.09 -23.03 0.98
C ASN A 64 -13.06 -23.14 -0.20
N VAL A 65 -13.53 -22.00 -0.74
CA VAL A 65 -14.44 -21.94 -1.89
C VAL A 65 -13.74 -21.66 -3.22
N ASN A 66 -12.41 -21.71 -3.31
CA ASN A 66 -11.62 -21.35 -4.51
C ASN A 66 -11.96 -19.97 -5.11
N SER A 67 -12.28 -18.95 -4.30
CA SER A 67 -12.73 -17.66 -4.82
C SER A 67 -11.65 -16.57 -4.72
N THR A 68 -10.98 -16.30 -5.84
CA THR A 68 -10.01 -15.19 -5.96
C THR A 68 -10.64 -13.84 -5.60
N SER A 69 -11.89 -13.61 -5.99
CA SER A 69 -12.59 -12.34 -5.70
C SER A 69 -12.79 -12.10 -4.21
N VAL A 70 -13.12 -13.15 -3.44
CA VAL A 70 -13.25 -13.09 -1.98
C VAL A 70 -11.89 -12.84 -1.32
N ILE A 71 -10.83 -13.49 -1.83
CA ILE A 71 -9.46 -13.31 -1.34
C ILE A 71 -8.98 -11.86 -1.58
N ILE A 72 -9.20 -11.31 -2.77
CA ILE A 72 -8.87 -9.92 -3.10
C ILE A 72 -9.68 -8.95 -2.22
N GLY A 73 -10.96 -9.24 -1.97
CA GLY A 73 -11.80 -8.46 -1.04
C GLY A 73 -11.23 -8.42 0.38
N ALA A 74 -10.73 -9.55 0.88
CA ALA A 74 -10.04 -9.60 2.17
C ALA A 74 -8.76 -8.75 2.20
N MET A 75 -8.00 -8.72 1.10
CA MET A 75 -6.79 -7.87 0.99
C MET A 75 -7.11 -6.37 1.11
N LEU A 76 -8.24 -5.92 0.54
CA LEU A 76 -8.67 -4.52 0.59
C LEU A 76 -9.09 -4.04 1.99
N ILE A 77 -9.65 -4.95 2.79
CA ILE A 77 -10.16 -4.66 4.14
C ILE A 77 -9.02 -4.68 5.17
N SER A 78 -7.94 -5.39 4.87
CA SER A 78 -6.84 -5.64 5.81
C SER A 78 -6.06 -4.36 6.17
N PRO A 79 -5.98 -3.98 7.45
CA PRO A 79 -5.30 -2.75 7.88
C PRO A 79 -3.78 -2.92 8.06
N LEU A 80 -3.16 -3.83 7.31
CA LEU A 80 -1.70 -4.09 7.36
C LEU A 80 -0.87 -3.01 6.64
N MET A 81 -1.49 -2.26 5.73
CA MET A 81 -0.83 -1.20 4.97
C MET A 81 -0.20 -0.11 5.86
N GLY A 82 -0.81 0.20 7.01
CA GLY A 82 -0.30 1.21 7.95
C GLY A 82 1.10 0.89 8.48
N PRO A 83 1.29 -0.23 9.20
CA PRO A 83 2.61 -0.67 9.66
C PRO A 83 3.63 -0.84 8.53
N ILE A 84 3.23 -1.37 7.36
CA ILE A 84 4.16 -1.56 6.21
C ILE A 84 4.68 -0.21 5.70
N MET A 85 3.79 0.77 5.48
CA MET A 85 4.20 2.11 5.09
C MET A 85 5.03 2.81 6.18
N GLY A 86 4.75 2.54 7.45
CA GLY A 86 5.51 3.06 8.58
C GLY A 86 6.97 2.61 8.59
N VAL A 87 7.23 1.33 8.28
CA VAL A 87 8.61 0.82 8.12
C VAL A 87 9.30 1.54 6.96
N GLY A 88 8.65 1.63 5.79
CA GLY A 88 9.22 2.29 4.62
C GLY A 88 9.54 3.77 4.86
N LEU A 89 8.63 4.50 5.49
CA LEU A 89 8.85 5.88 5.88
C LEU A 89 9.99 5.99 6.90
N GLY A 90 9.99 5.17 7.95
CA GLY A 90 11.01 5.18 8.99
C GLY A 90 12.41 4.94 8.44
N VAL A 91 12.56 4.04 7.46
CA VAL A 91 13.82 3.87 6.72
C VAL A 91 14.17 5.12 5.91
N GLY A 92 13.19 5.74 5.24
CA GLY A 92 13.40 6.95 4.44
C GLY A 92 13.83 8.19 5.24
N ILE A 93 13.31 8.35 6.47
CA ILE A 93 13.67 9.46 7.37
C ILE A 93 14.71 9.09 8.43
N ASN A 94 15.21 7.85 8.41
CA ASN A 94 16.13 7.28 9.40
C ASN A 94 15.63 7.38 10.85
N ASP A 95 14.33 7.16 11.07
CA ASP A 95 13.68 7.14 12.38
C ASP A 95 13.56 5.71 12.90
N ILE A 96 14.56 5.29 13.68
CA ILE A 96 14.65 3.94 14.26
C ILE A 96 13.47 3.66 15.22
N ASP A 97 12.97 4.67 15.92
CA ASP A 97 11.84 4.49 16.85
C ASP A 97 10.55 4.20 16.09
N LEU A 98 10.34 4.83 14.92
CA LEU A 98 9.21 4.55 14.04
C LEU A 98 9.32 3.14 13.43
N ILE A 99 10.51 2.76 12.96
CA ILE A 99 10.78 1.41 12.42
C ILE A 99 10.48 0.35 13.49
N GLY A 100 11.00 0.51 14.71
CA GLY A 100 10.79 -0.44 15.79
C GLY A 100 9.32 -0.61 16.17
N ARG A 101 8.57 0.50 16.24
CA ARG A 101 7.11 0.48 16.48
C ARG A 101 6.35 -0.21 15.35
N ALA A 102 6.68 0.10 14.10
CA ALA A 102 6.03 -0.48 12.93
C ALA A 102 6.30 -1.98 12.78
N LEU A 103 7.55 -2.41 12.96
CA LEU A 103 7.91 -3.83 12.95
C LEU A 103 7.24 -4.61 14.09
N LYS A 104 7.18 -4.04 15.30
CA LYS A 104 6.49 -4.67 16.43
C LYS A 104 5.00 -4.88 16.12
N ASN A 105 4.33 -3.87 15.58
CA ASN A 105 2.91 -3.99 15.22
C ASN A 105 2.70 -4.98 14.06
N LEU A 106 3.59 -4.99 13.06
CA LEU A 106 3.55 -5.96 11.97
C LEU A 106 3.73 -7.39 12.49
N PHE A 107 4.67 -7.61 13.42
CA PHE A 107 4.90 -8.91 14.04
C PHE A 107 3.69 -9.41 14.83
N ILE A 108 3.04 -8.52 15.61
CA ILE A 108 1.80 -8.82 16.32
C ILE A 108 0.69 -9.19 15.33
N ALA A 109 0.54 -8.42 14.25
CA ALA A 109 -0.47 -8.66 13.24
C ALA A 109 -0.27 -10.02 12.55
N VAL A 110 0.95 -10.33 12.09
CA VAL A 110 1.30 -11.64 11.51
C VAL A 110 1.02 -12.79 12.48
N SER A 111 1.42 -12.63 13.75
CA SER A 111 1.19 -13.65 14.78
C SER A 111 -0.30 -13.94 14.99
N ILE A 112 -1.13 -12.89 15.05
CA ILE A 112 -2.58 -13.01 15.19
C ILE A 112 -3.18 -13.64 13.93
N SER A 113 -2.79 -13.18 12.74
CA SER A 113 -3.27 -13.73 11.47
C SER A 113 -2.98 -15.21 11.35
N LEU A 114 -1.76 -15.64 11.69
CA LEU A 114 -1.37 -17.04 11.67
C LEU A 114 -2.20 -17.86 12.67
N LEU A 115 -2.38 -17.36 13.90
CA LEU A 115 -3.16 -18.04 14.93
C LEU A 115 -4.64 -18.17 14.55
N THR A 116 -5.24 -17.10 14.00
CA THR A 116 -6.63 -17.11 13.52
C THR A 116 -6.83 -18.07 12.36
N SER A 117 -5.95 -18.03 11.35
CA SER A 117 -6.03 -18.94 10.20
C SER A 117 -5.79 -20.40 10.60
N THR A 118 -4.82 -20.65 11.48
CA THR A 118 -4.55 -21.99 12.03
C THR A 118 -5.77 -22.52 12.78
N LEU A 119 -6.41 -21.71 13.63
CA LEU A 119 -7.60 -22.12 14.36
C LEU A 119 -8.78 -22.42 13.42
N TYR A 120 -8.94 -21.63 12.36
CA TYR A 120 -9.96 -21.87 11.34
C TYR A 120 -9.73 -23.20 10.61
N PHE A 121 -8.52 -23.43 10.11
CA PHE A 121 -8.19 -24.66 9.37
C PHE A 121 -8.11 -25.90 10.26
N PHE A 122 -7.86 -25.72 11.55
CA PHE A 122 -7.97 -26.81 12.53
C PHE A 122 -9.42 -27.30 12.66
N ILE A 123 -10.40 -26.40 12.60
CA ILE A 123 -11.84 -26.74 12.67
C ILE A 123 -12.38 -27.19 11.30
N SER A 124 -11.92 -26.56 10.22
CA SER A 124 -12.31 -26.87 8.84
C SER A 124 -11.08 -27.31 8.04
N PRO A 125 -10.67 -28.59 8.14
CA PRO A 125 -9.49 -29.07 7.43
C PRO A 125 -9.69 -28.94 5.91
N LEU A 126 -8.76 -28.25 5.26
CA LEU A 126 -8.68 -28.20 3.79
C LEU A 126 -8.34 -29.59 3.25
N GLN A 127 -9.22 -30.14 2.42
CA GLN A 127 -9.07 -31.49 1.88
C GLN A 127 -8.27 -31.54 0.56
N THR A 128 -7.86 -30.40 -0.01
CA THR A 128 -7.10 -30.38 -1.27
C THR A 128 -6.29 -29.09 -1.42
N ALA A 129 -5.07 -29.17 -1.94
CA ALA A 129 -4.28 -28.00 -2.30
C ALA A 129 -4.96 -27.25 -3.47
N GLN A 130 -5.60 -26.12 -3.16
CA GLN A 130 -6.38 -25.32 -4.10
C GLN A 130 -5.44 -24.53 -5.03
N SER A 131 -5.78 -24.44 -6.32
CA SER A 131 -4.95 -23.84 -7.38
C SER A 131 -4.54 -22.38 -7.09
N GLU A 132 -5.37 -21.63 -6.36
CA GLU A 132 -5.08 -20.26 -5.94
C GLU A 132 -3.85 -20.16 -5.02
N LEU A 133 -3.62 -21.18 -4.18
CA LEU A 133 -2.49 -21.18 -3.25
C LEU A 133 -1.18 -21.51 -4.00
N LEU A 134 -1.26 -22.34 -5.04
CA LEU A 134 -0.15 -22.67 -5.94
C LEU A 134 0.20 -21.51 -6.89
N ALA A 135 -0.79 -20.74 -7.34
CA ALA A 135 -0.55 -19.56 -8.16
C ALA A 135 0.27 -18.49 -7.42
N ARG A 136 0.16 -18.43 -6.09
CA ARG A 136 0.89 -17.47 -5.24
C ARG A 136 2.31 -17.93 -4.85
N THR A 137 2.73 -19.14 -5.22
CA THR A 137 4.07 -19.68 -4.87
C THR A 137 5.11 -19.54 -5.99
N SER A 138 4.70 -19.05 -7.18
CA SER A 138 5.58 -18.89 -8.34
C SER A 138 5.70 -17.43 -8.77
N PRO A 139 6.22 -16.53 -7.92
CA PRO A 139 6.46 -15.14 -8.30
C PRO A 139 7.55 -15.08 -9.38
N THR A 140 7.37 -14.16 -10.32
CA THR A 140 8.24 -13.91 -11.46
C THR A 140 9.02 -12.61 -11.27
N VAL A 141 10.04 -12.40 -12.10
CA VAL A 141 10.80 -11.14 -12.12
C VAL A 141 9.90 -9.93 -12.42
N TRP A 142 8.81 -10.13 -13.16
CA TRP A 142 7.85 -9.08 -13.48
C TRP A 142 7.12 -8.56 -12.25
N ASP A 143 6.82 -9.42 -11.27
CA ASP A 143 6.15 -9.03 -10.02
C ASP A 143 7.02 -8.07 -9.19
N VAL A 144 8.34 -8.23 -9.24
CA VAL A 144 9.30 -7.32 -8.59
C VAL A 144 9.28 -5.93 -9.26
N PHE A 145 9.24 -5.87 -10.59
CA PHE A 145 9.12 -4.59 -11.30
C PHE A 145 7.79 -3.90 -10.99
N ILE A 146 6.69 -4.66 -10.97
CA ILE A 146 5.38 -4.15 -10.60
C ILE A 146 5.40 -3.62 -9.16
N ALA A 147 6.03 -4.34 -8.23
CA ALA A 147 6.16 -3.91 -6.83
C ALA A 147 6.98 -2.64 -6.68
N PHE A 148 8.07 -2.51 -7.43
CA PHE A 148 8.89 -1.31 -7.41
C PHE A 148 8.12 -0.09 -7.94
N ILE A 149 7.51 -0.19 -9.12
CA ILE A 149 6.74 0.90 -9.73
C ILE A 149 5.50 1.23 -8.89
N GLY A 150 4.83 0.20 -8.38
CA GLY A 150 3.70 0.33 -7.49
C GLY A 150 4.05 1.05 -6.19
N GLY A 151 5.17 0.69 -5.55
CA GLY A 151 5.68 1.39 -4.37
C GLY A 151 5.92 2.88 -4.60
N LEU A 152 6.51 3.25 -5.75
CA LEU A 152 6.67 4.65 -6.15
C LEU A 152 5.32 5.35 -6.32
N ALA A 153 4.36 4.71 -6.99
CA ALA A 153 3.00 5.24 -7.12
C ALA A 153 2.30 5.41 -5.75
N GLY A 154 2.53 4.48 -4.82
CA GLY A 154 2.03 4.53 -3.45
C GLY A 154 2.59 5.71 -2.66
N ILE A 155 3.90 5.99 -2.77
CA ILE A 155 4.53 7.15 -2.12
C ILE A 155 4.00 8.46 -2.71
N VAL A 156 3.89 8.56 -4.03
CA VAL A 156 3.34 9.76 -4.70
C VAL A 156 1.89 9.99 -4.30
N ALA A 157 1.07 8.93 -4.23
CA ALA A 157 -0.32 9.03 -3.77
C ALA A 157 -0.42 9.38 -2.27
N GLY A 158 0.46 8.82 -1.43
CA GLY A 158 0.53 9.12 0.00
C GLY A 158 1.02 10.53 0.32
N SER A 159 1.73 11.16 -0.63
CA SER A 159 2.25 12.53 -0.53
C SER A 159 1.23 13.61 -0.92
N ARG A 160 0.05 13.26 -1.45
CA ARG A 160 -0.98 14.24 -1.85
C ARG A 160 -1.74 14.79 -0.65
N ARG A 161 -2.11 16.07 -0.73
CA ARG A 161 -3.02 16.74 0.23
C ARG A 161 -4.37 16.03 0.32
N GLU A 162 -4.95 15.70 -0.82
CA GLU A 162 -6.12 14.83 -0.89
C GLU A 162 -5.67 13.39 -0.94
N LYS A 163 -5.90 12.67 0.16
CA LYS A 163 -5.55 11.26 0.25
C LYS A 163 -6.39 10.45 -0.74
N VAL A 164 -5.77 10.05 -1.86
CA VAL A 164 -6.40 9.14 -2.81
C VAL A 164 -6.35 7.73 -2.21
N THR A 165 -7.43 7.35 -1.51
CA THR A 165 -7.56 6.07 -0.80
C THR A 165 -7.48 4.85 -1.70
N ASN A 166 -7.63 5.00 -3.01
CA ASN A 166 -7.72 3.87 -3.94
C ASN A 166 -6.37 3.41 -4.49
N VAL A 167 -5.34 4.27 -4.49
CA VAL A 167 -4.05 3.93 -5.13
C VAL A 167 -3.25 2.94 -4.27
N ILE A 168 -3.21 3.16 -2.96
CA ILE A 168 -2.44 2.33 -2.03
C ILE A 168 -2.92 0.86 -2.04
N PRO A 169 -4.23 0.57 -1.94
CA PRO A 169 -4.73 -0.80 -2.07
C PRO A 169 -4.57 -1.36 -3.49
N GLY A 170 -4.71 -0.52 -4.54
CA GLY A 170 -4.53 -0.94 -5.92
C GLY A 170 -3.10 -1.41 -6.23
N VAL A 171 -2.10 -0.73 -5.68
CA VAL A 171 -0.69 -1.14 -5.73
C VAL A 171 -0.50 -2.48 -5.02
N ALA A 172 -1.04 -2.64 -3.81
CA ALA A 172 -0.91 -3.87 -3.04
C ALA A 172 -1.45 -5.09 -3.79
N ILE A 173 -2.59 -4.93 -4.47
CA ILE A 173 -3.21 -5.99 -5.25
C ILE A 173 -2.40 -6.32 -6.50
N ALA A 174 -1.87 -5.31 -7.20
CA ALA A 174 -1.07 -5.51 -8.40
C ALA A 174 0.20 -6.34 -8.12
N THR A 175 0.70 -6.29 -6.88
CA THR A 175 1.91 -7.00 -6.45
C THR A 175 1.65 -8.37 -5.83
N ALA A 176 0.41 -8.66 -5.46
CA ALA A 176 0.06 -9.82 -4.66
C ALA A 176 -0.17 -11.05 -5.52
#